data_AF-A0A2M9P565-F1
#
_entry.id   AF-A0A2M9P565-F1
#
_cell.length_a   1.000
_cell.length_b   1.000
_cell.length_c   1.000
_cell.angle_alpha   90.00
_cell.angle_beta   90.00
_cell.angle_gamma   90.00
#
_symmetry.space_group_name_H-M   'P 1'
#
loop_
_entity.id
_entity.type
_entity.pdbx_description
1 polymer ?
#
loop_
_entity_poly.entity_id
_entity_poly.type
_entity_poly.pdbx_seq_one_letter_code
_entity_poly.pdbx_strand_id
1 'polypeptide(L)' 'MLASIEVLHELKKKDDDVYGWAKDRKESLFVEIDDGVQAEIVRIMQTYPKLVDTGKGKSGAIRS' A
#
# COMPACT_ATOMS: atom_id res chain seq x y z
N MET A 1 5.44 -15.15 -5.35
CA MET A 1 5.55 -13.68 -5.35
C MET A 1 4.36 -13.17 -4.54
N LEU A 2 4.60 -12.31 -3.54
CA LEU A 2 3.56 -11.77 -2.64
C LEU A 2 3.36 -10.28 -2.95
N ALA A 3 2.14 -9.77 -2.77
CA ALA A 3 1.78 -8.35 -2.91
C ALA A 3 1.52 -7.71 -1.53
N SER A 4 1.53 -6.38 -1.42
CA SER A 4 1.15 -5.72 -0.16
C SER A 4 -0.36 -5.80 0.08
N ILE A 5 -0.78 -5.78 1.35
CA ILE A 5 -2.20 -5.79 1.74
C ILE A 5 -3.00 -4.62 1.14
N GLU A 6 -2.35 -3.50 0.83
CA GLU A 6 -2.97 -2.35 0.16
C GLU A 6 -3.57 -2.71 -1.20
N VAL A 7 -2.98 -3.67 -1.92
CA VAL A 7 -3.53 -4.15 -3.20
C VAL A 7 -4.89 -4.80 -2.98
N LEU A 8 -5.05 -5.61 -1.91
CA LEU A 8 -6.34 -6.20 -1.56
C LEU A 8 -7.35 -5.12 -1.15
N HIS A 9 -6.92 -4.08 -0.42
CA HIS A 9 -7.76 -2.95 -0.08
C HIS A 9 -8.19 -2.12 -1.29
N GLU A 10 -7.34 -1.99 -2.31
CA GLU A 10 -7.70 -1.34 -3.56
C GLU A 10 -8.72 -2.17 -4.35
N LEU A 11 -8.53 -3.49 -4.43
CA LEU A 11 -9.48 -4.41 -5.06
C LEU A 11 -10.86 -4.36 -4.41
N LYS A 12 -10.91 -4.25 -3.07
CA LYS A 12 -12.15 -4.10 -2.31
C LYS A 12 -13.04 -2.95 -2.79
N LYS A 13 -12.47 -1.88 -3.39
CA LYS A 13 -13.26 -0.74 -3.87
C LYS A 13 -14.20 -1.10 -5.02
N LYS A 14 -13.84 -2.12 -5.81
CA LYS A 14 -14.69 -2.64 -6.90
C LYS A 14 -15.65 -3.72 -6.41
N ASP A 15 -15.28 -4.42 -5.34
CA ASP A 15 -16.08 -5.47 -4.68
C ASP A 15 -16.64 -6.51 -5.67
N ASP A 16 -15.77 -6.96 -6.58
CA ASP A 16 -16.10 -7.89 -7.66
C ASP A 16 -15.58 -9.31 -7.37
N ASP A 17 -15.80 -10.22 -8.32
CA ASP A 17 -15.36 -11.62 -8.22
C ASP A 17 -13.84 -11.75 -8.06
N VAL A 18 -13.06 -10.78 -8.58
CA VAL A 18 -11.60 -10.75 -8.42
C VAL A 18 -11.24 -10.43 -6.97
N TYR A 19 -11.93 -9.46 -6.36
CA TYR A 19 -11.78 -9.20 -4.93
C TYR A 19 -12.19 -10.41 -4.09
N GLY A 20 -13.30 -11.08 -4.40
CA GLY A 20 -13.73 -12.31 -3.72
C GLY A 20 -12.65 -13.39 -3.76
N TRP A 21 -12.14 -13.69 -4.97
CA TRP A 21 -11.08 -14.68 -5.17
C TRP A 21 -9.78 -14.34 -4.41
N ALA A 22 -9.40 -13.06 -4.39
CA ALA A 22 -8.20 -12.57 -3.72
C ALA A 22 -8.34 -12.58 -2.19
N LYS A 23 -9.52 -12.20 -1.67
CA LYS A 23 -9.84 -12.18 -0.24
C LYS A 23 -9.74 -13.57 0.38
N ASP A 24 -10.25 -14.58 -0.30
CA ASP A 24 -10.18 -15.98 0.16
C ASP A 24 -8.73 -16.51 0.25
N ARG A 25 -7.80 -15.85 -0.44
CA ARG A 25 -6.38 -16.21 -0.51
C ARG A 25 -5.49 -15.21 0.21
N LYS A 26 -6.06 -14.39 1.09
CA LYS A 26 -5.38 -13.26 1.75
C LYS A 26 -3.99 -13.65 2.27
N GLU A 27 -3.91 -14.72 3.04
CA GLU A 27 -2.66 -15.16 3.70
C GLU A 27 -1.59 -15.68 2.74
N SER A 28 -1.97 -16.13 1.54
CA SER A 28 -1.07 -16.73 0.56
C SER A 28 -0.60 -15.76 -0.54
N LEU A 29 -1.33 -14.67 -0.75
CA LEU A 29 -1.08 -13.71 -1.82
C LEU A 29 -0.59 -12.37 -1.30
N PHE A 30 -0.90 -12.03 -0.03
CA PHE A 30 -0.61 -10.72 0.51
C PHE A 30 0.21 -10.79 1.79
N VAL A 31 1.04 -9.77 1.98
CA VAL A 31 1.79 -9.51 3.21
C VAL A 31 1.28 -8.23 3.84
N GLU A 32 1.09 -8.26 5.16
CA GLU A 32 0.76 -7.06 5.93
C GLU A 32 1.94 -6.09 5.91
N ILE A 33 1.64 -4.79 5.96
CA ILE A 33 2.69 -3.78 6.11
C ILE A 33 3.18 -3.83 7.55
N ASP A 34 4.49 -3.96 7.73
CA ASP A 34 5.13 -3.82 9.03
C ASP A 34 5.11 -2.34 9.43
N ASP A 35 4.45 -2.02 10.54
CA ASP A 35 4.32 -0.64 11.05
C ASP A 35 5.69 0.02 11.30
N GLY A 36 6.70 -0.75 11.70
CA GLY A 36 8.06 -0.28 11.88
C GLY A 36 8.72 0.10 10.55
N VAL A 37 8.51 -0.70 9.50
CA VAL A 37 8.96 -0.38 8.14
C VAL A 37 8.25 0.87 7.61
N GLN A 38 6.94 1.00 7.85
CA GLN A 38 6.17 2.17 7.43
C GLN A 38 6.66 3.45 8.15
N ALA A 39 6.90 3.38 9.45
CA ALA A 39 7.45 4.50 10.22
C ALA A 39 8.83 4.93 9.71
N GLU A 40 9.67 3.95 9.33
CA GLU A 40 10.99 4.19 8.77
C GLU A 40 10.92 4.89 7.40
N ILE A 41 10.04 4.41 6.53
CA ILE A 41 9.79 5.01 5.21
C ILE A 41 9.33 6.46 5.38
N VAL A 42 8.39 6.72 6.29
CA VAL A 42 7.92 8.08 6.61
C VAL A 42 9.08 8.96 7.08
N ARG A 43 9.93 8.45 7.98
CA ARG A 43 11.11 9.19 8.46
C ARG A 43 12.05 9.54 7.32
N ILE A 44 12.34 8.59 6.42
CA ILE A 44 13.20 8.80 5.24
C ILE A 44 12.58 9.85 4.31
N MET A 45 11.29 9.75 4.00
CA MET A 45 10.59 10.70 3.13
C MET A 45 10.57 12.13 3.71
N GLN A 46 10.43 12.28 5.03
CA GLN A 46 10.55 13.57 5.72
C GLN A 46 11.98 14.12 5.71
N THR A 47 12.97 13.24 5.89
CA THR A 47 14.39 13.61 5.93
C THR A 47 14.92 14.01 4.56
N TYR A 48 14.38 13.43 3.48
CA TYR A 48 14.80 13.66 2.11
C TYR A 48 13.64 14.17 1.24
N PRO A 49 13.28 15.47 1.34
CA PRO A 49 12.12 16.04 0.66
C PRO A 49 12.11 15.89 -0.87
N LYS A 50 13.28 15.69 -1.50
CA LYS A 50 13.40 15.45 -2.95
C LYS A 50 12.87 14.07 -3.39
N LEU A 51 12.65 13.14 -2.47
CA LEU A 51 12.04 11.83 -2.72
C LEU A 51 10.50 11.90 -2.72
N VAL A 52 9.93 13.01 -2.28
CA VAL A 52 8.50 13.27 -2.32
C VAL A 52 8.25 14.31 -3.40
N ASP A 53 7.87 13.85 -4.60
CA ASP A 53 7.40 14.78 -5.61
C ASP A 53 6.05 15.35 -5.13
N THR A 54 6.07 16.61 -4.68
CA THR A 54 4.87 17.36 -4.27
C THR A 54 4.23 18.09 -5.46
N GLY A 55 4.67 17.82 -6.69
CA GLY A 55 4.00 18.27 -7.90
C GLY A 55 2.55 17.79 -7.95
N LYS A 56 1.61 18.66 -8.37
CA LYS A 56 0.17 18.40 -8.44
C LYS A 56 -0.14 17.19 -9.33
N GLY A 57 -0.09 15.99 -8.76
CA GLY A 57 -0.22 14.74 -9.52
C GLY A 57 -0.15 13.50 -8.64
N LYS A 58 -0.97 13.42 -7.59
CA LYS A 58 -1.29 12.20 -6.82
C LYS A 58 -0.10 11.33 -6.41
N SER A 59 0.68 11.79 -5.43
CA SER A 59 1.62 10.95 -4.67
C SER A 59 0.84 10.19 -3.60
N GLY A 60 0.30 9.03 -3.95
CA GLY A 60 -0.53 8.18 -3.07
C GLY A 60 0.19 7.56 -1.86
N ALA A 61 1.48 7.85 -1.66
CA ALA A 61 2.29 7.24 -0.60
C ALA A 61 2.14 7.92 0.78
N ILE A 62 1.40 9.03 0.88
CA ILE A 62 1.15 9.74 2.14
C ILE A 62 -0.35 9.90 2.34
N ARG A 63 -1.05 8.81 2.66
CA ARG A 63 -2.35 8.86 3.33
C ARG A 63 -2.48 7.68 4.28
N SER A 64 -2.09 7.93 5.53
CA SER A 64 -2.67 7.28 6.71
C SER A 64 -4.13 7.69 6.86
#